data_AF-V4U7J7-F1
#
_entry.id   AF-V4U7J7-F1
#
_cell.length_a   1.000
_cell.length_b   1.000
_cell.length_c   1.000
_cell.angle_alpha   90.00
_cell.angle_beta   90.00
_cell.angle_gamma   90.00
#
_symmetry.space_group_name_H-M   'P 1'
#
loop_
_entity.id
_entity.type
_entity.pdbx_description
1 polymer ?
#
loop_
_entity_poly.entity_id
_entity_poly.type
_entity_poly.pdbx_seq_one_letter_code
_entity_poly.pdbx_strand_id
1 'polypeptide(L)'
;MLSPGHFLLTNLLLDTMKRTAQESGREGRIVNVSSEGHRFTYREGIRFEKLNDQSGYGNFVAYGQSKLANILHANELARHLKEEEGVEVTANSLHPGAINTNLFRQEGFVNAIVGFLGKFVFRNVQQAGGGGGGSRGRQQTCYVALHPQVKGKTGLYFNDSNIAQPSPHAVDTELARKLWDFSLDLINRLSQNS
;
A
#
# COMPACT_ATOMS: atom_id res chain seq x y z
N MET A 1 6.59 -3.69 9.89
CA MET A 1 7.55 -4.38 9.03
C MET A 1 7.30 -3.90 7.62
N LEU A 2 8.29 -3.24 6.99
CA LEU A 2 8.35 -3.27 5.52
C LEU A 2 8.19 -4.75 5.15
N SER A 3 7.38 -5.12 4.18
CA SER A 3 7.42 -6.49 3.69
C SER A 3 8.35 -6.48 2.48
N PRO A 4 9.67 -6.71 2.63
CA PRO A 4 10.54 -7.01 1.50
C PRO A 4 9.91 -8.08 0.60
N GLY A 5 9.09 -8.97 1.18
CA GLY A 5 8.29 -9.95 0.44
C GLY A 5 7.36 -9.36 -0.61
N HIS A 6 6.65 -8.25 -0.37
CA HIS A 6 5.77 -7.67 -1.39
C HIS A 6 6.56 -6.98 -2.52
N PHE A 7 7.65 -6.29 -2.17
CA PHE A 7 8.55 -5.69 -3.15
C PHE A 7 9.20 -6.78 -4.01
N LEU A 8 9.80 -7.79 -3.37
CA LEU A 8 10.46 -8.91 -4.02
C LEU A 8 9.50 -9.68 -4.92
N LEU A 9 8.31 -10.03 -4.40
CA LEU A 9 7.29 -10.72 -5.19
C LEU A 9 6.89 -9.93 -6.43
N THR A 10 6.70 -8.62 -6.28
CA THR A 10 6.35 -7.75 -7.41
C THR A 10 7.47 -7.75 -8.44
N ASN A 11 8.73 -7.61 -8.00
CA ASN A 11 9.89 -7.59 -8.90
C ASN A 11 10.07 -8.92 -9.65
N LEU A 12 9.87 -10.06 -8.98
CA LEU A 12 9.98 -11.39 -9.60
C LEU A 12 8.87 -11.66 -10.63
N LEU A 13 7.67 -11.11 -10.42
CA LEU A 13 6.52 -11.32 -11.30
C LEU A 13 6.41 -10.29 -12.42
N LEU A 14 7.13 -9.16 -12.31
CA LEU A 14 6.90 -7.99 -13.16
C LEU A 14 7.07 -8.30 -14.66
N ASP A 15 8.15 -8.97 -15.03
CA ASP A 15 8.43 -9.33 -16.44
C ASP A 15 7.41 -10.31 -16.99
N THR A 16 6.92 -11.23 -16.16
CA THR A 16 5.83 -12.14 -16.53
C THR A 16 4.54 -11.38 -16.74
N MET A 17 4.20 -10.46 -15.84
CA MET A 17 3.00 -9.62 -15.97
C MET A 17 3.04 -8.74 -17.22
N LYS A 18 4.18 -8.11 -17.52
CA LYS A 18 4.37 -7.29 -18.73
C LYS A 18 4.13 -8.11 -20.00
N ARG A 19 4.78 -9.27 -20.10
CA ARG A 19 4.62 -10.20 -21.23
C ARG A 19 3.18 -10.69 -21.38
N THR A 20 2.54 -11.12 -20.29
CA THR A 20 1.14 -11.56 -20.32
C THR A 20 0.21 -10.42 -20.75
N ALA A 21 0.44 -9.18 -20.30
CA ALA A 21 -0.37 -8.04 -20.71
C ALA A 21 -0.26 -7.80 -22.22
N GLN A 22 0.96 -7.82 -22.75
CA GLN A 22 1.25 -7.69 -24.17
C GLN A 22 0.63 -8.81 -25.02
N GLU A 23 0.83 -10.08 -24.64
CA GLU A 23 0.34 -11.24 -25.37
C GLU A 23 -1.18 -11.34 -25.37
N SER A 24 -1.83 -10.97 -24.27
CA SER A 24 -3.28 -11.05 -24.13
C SER A 24 -4.02 -9.80 -24.62
N GLY A 25 -3.32 -8.69 -24.85
CA GLY A 25 -3.91 -7.37 -25.12
C GLY A 25 -4.78 -6.87 -23.96
N ARG A 26 -4.50 -7.33 -22.74
CA ARG A 26 -5.25 -6.98 -21.52
C ARG A 26 -4.32 -6.36 -20.50
N GLU A 27 -4.71 -5.17 -20.03
CA GLU A 27 -3.98 -4.45 -19.00
C GLU A 27 -3.76 -5.30 -17.73
N GLY A 28 -2.49 -5.39 -17.31
CA GLY A 28 -2.10 -5.93 -16.01
C GLY A 28 -2.31 -4.90 -14.90
N ARG A 29 -2.74 -5.34 -13.71
CA ARG A 29 -2.97 -4.44 -12.56
C ARG A 29 -2.32 -4.95 -11.29
N ILE A 30 -1.44 -4.13 -10.73
CA ILE A 30 -0.79 -4.35 -9.45
C ILE A 30 -1.48 -3.45 -8.42
N VAL A 31 -2.00 -4.06 -7.34
CA VAL A 31 -2.78 -3.36 -6.33
C VAL A 31 -2.20 -3.61 -4.93
N ASN A 32 -1.60 -2.58 -4.36
CA ASN A 32 -1.01 -2.63 -3.03
C ASN A 32 -2.03 -2.27 -1.95
N VAL A 33 -2.27 -3.20 -1.01
CA VAL A 33 -3.20 -2.95 0.11
C VAL A 33 -2.53 -2.15 1.22
N SER A 34 -2.89 -0.87 1.32
CA SER A 34 -2.53 0.07 2.37
C SER A 34 -3.62 0.16 3.48
N SER A 35 -3.67 1.27 4.22
CA SER A 35 -4.61 1.56 5.30
C SER A 35 -4.60 3.07 5.62
N GLU A 36 -5.67 3.63 6.18
CA GLU A 36 -5.64 4.98 6.78
C GLU A 36 -4.58 5.12 7.88
N GLY A 37 -4.10 4.00 8.45
CA GLY A 37 -2.92 3.96 9.32
C GLY A 37 -1.66 4.59 8.71
N HIS A 38 -1.52 4.66 7.37
CA HIS A 38 -0.35 5.27 6.71
C HIS A 38 -0.12 6.74 7.08
N ARG A 39 -1.17 7.44 7.54
CA ARG A 39 -1.07 8.83 8.00
C ARG A 39 -0.38 8.96 9.36
N PHE A 40 -0.25 7.85 10.08
CA PHE A 40 0.24 7.79 11.46
C PHE A 40 1.52 6.99 11.50
N THR A 41 2.56 7.60 10.97
CA THR A 41 3.90 7.06 10.87
C THR A 41 4.88 7.96 11.63
N TYR A 42 6.16 7.60 11.60
CA TYR A 42 7.23 8.41 12.17
C TYR A 42 7.30 9.78 11.49
N ARG A 43 7.92 10.76 12.15
CA ARG A 43 8.07 12.12 11.63
C ARG A 43 8.80 12.16 10.28
N GLU A 44 9.68 11.20 10.05
CA GLU A 44 10.49 11.01 8.84
C GLU A 44 9.76 10.17 7.78
N GLY A 45 8.55 9.68 8.06
CA GLY A 45 7.82 8.76 7.19
C GLY A 45 8.36 7.32 7.29
N ILE A 46 9.56 7.08 6.78
CA ILE A 46 10.26 5.78 6.80
C ILE A 46 11.60 5.91 7.54
N ARG A 47 11.82 5.08 8.56
CA ARG A 47 13.09 4.99 9.31
C ARG A 47 14.01 3.94 8.72
N PHE A 48 14.72 4.28 7.64
CA PHE A 48 15.58 3.37 6.88
C PHE A 48 16.60 2.61 7.72
N GLU A 49 17.22 3.29 8.68
CA GLU A 49 18.27 2.73 9.54
C GLU A 49 17.71 1.79 10.63
N LYS A 50 16.38 1.82 10.85
CA LYS A 50 15.69 1.09 11.92
C LYS A 50 14.50 0.29 11.38
N LEU A 51 14.51 -0.07 10.11
CA LEU A 51 13.43 -0.80 9.43
C LEU A 51 13.10 -2.15 10.08
N ASN A 52 14.12 -2.84 10.59
CA ASN A 52 14.02 -4.15 11.26
C ASN A 52 14.16 -4.09 12.78
N ASP A 53 14.07 -2.89 13.38
CA ASP A 53 14.21 -2.73 14.83
C ASP A 53 13.08 -3.44 15.58
N GLN A 54 13.41 -4.57 16.20
CA GLN A 54 12.47 -5.42 16.95
C GLN A 54 11.78 -4.68 18.09
N SER A 55 12.41 -3.65 18.67
CA SER A 55 11.85 -2.85 19.76
C SER A 55 10.65 -2.00 19.33
N GLY A 56 10.47 -1.76 18.03
CA GLY A 56 9.31 -1.07 17.46
C GLY A 56 8.14 -1.99 17.06
N TYR A 57 8.31 -3.31 17.12
CA TYR A 57 7.27 -4.27 16.74
C TYR A 57 6.15 -4.26 17.78
N GLY A 58 4.91 -4.02 17.33
CA GLY A 58 3.73 -3.89 18.20
C GLY A 58 3.23 -2.45 18.36
N ASN A 59 3.97 -1.45 17.85
CA ASN A 59 3.50 -0.06 17.85
C ASN A 59 2.69 0.26 16.58
N PHE A 60 1.56 0.96 16.74
CA PHE A 60 0.73 1.49 15.66
C PHE A 60 1.53 2.32 14.64
N VAL A 61 2.55 3.03 15.11
CA VAL A 61 3.43 3.84 14.24
C VAL A 61 4.25 2.99 13.26
N ALA A 62 4.75 1.81 13.70
CA ALA A 62 5.46 0.88 12.81
C ALA A 62 4.51 0.23 11.79
N TYR A 63 3.24 0.02 12.16
CA TYR A 63 2.20 -0.37 11.21
C TYR A 63 1.94 0.74 10.19
N GLY A 64 1.82 2.00 10.63
CA GLY A 64 1.68 3.15 9.74
C GLY A 64 2.81 3.28 8.74
N GLN A 65 4.07 3.13 9.17
CA GLN A 65 5.24 3.08 8.28
C GLN A 65 5.10 1.99 7.21
N SER A 66 4.61 0.81 7.59
CA SER A 66 4.45 -0.32 6.67
C SER A 66 3.37 -0.05 5.62
N LYS A 67 2.29 0.65 6.03
CA LYS A 67 1.19 1.03 5.12
C LYS A 67 1.55 2.23 4.24
N LEU A 68 2.38 3.15 4.74
CA LEU A 68 3.00 4.20 3.94
C LEU A 68 3.91 3.61 2.85
N ALA A 69 4.77 2.65 3.21
CA ALA A 69 5.67 1.98 2.27
C ALA A 69 4.92 1.34 1.09
N ASN A 70 3.74 0.76 1.33
CA ASN A 70 2.91 0.19 0.27
C ASN A 70 2.42 1.23 -0.75
N ILE A 71 2.13 2.46 -0.31
CA ILE A 71 1.70 3.56 -1.20
C ILE A 71 2.91 4.06 -2.00
N LEU A 72 4.01 4.34 -1.31
CA LEU A 72 5.26 4.78 -1.92
C LEU A 72 5.75 3.80 -3.00
N HIS A 73 5.71 2.51 -2.70
CA HIS A 73 6.08 1.46 -3.66
C HIS A 73 5.18 1.46 -4.89
N ALA A 74 3.85 1.56 -4.73
CA ALA A 74 2.93 1.58 -5.87
C ALA A 74 3.14 2.82 -6.75
N ASN A 75 3.42 3.97 -6.14
CA ASN A 75 3.68 5.22 -6.84
C ASN A 75 4.99 5.16 -7.64
N GLU A 76 6.07 4.65 -7.04
CA GLU A 76 7.35 4.55 -7.73
C GLU A 76 7.33 3.48 -8.83
N LEU A 77 6.69 2.33 -8.57
CA LEU A 77 6.45 1.33 -9.60
C LEU A 77 5.65 1.90 -10.78
N ALA A 78 4.61 2.69 -10.50
CA ALA A 78 3.83 3.36 -11.54
C ALA A 78 4.68 4.35 -12.35
N ARG A 79 5.67 5.01 -11.74
CA ARG A 79 6.61 5.90 -12.44
C ARG A 79 7.49 5.10 -13.41
N HIS A 80 8.12 4.03 -12.92
CA HIS A 80 8.93 3.14 -13.75
C HIS A 80 8.14 2.56 -14.93
N LEU A 81 6.92 2.07 -14.68
CA LEU A 81 6.08 1.49 -15.73
C LEU A 81 5.63 2.50 -16.79
N LYS A 82 5.49 3.79 -16.44
CA LYS A 82 5.18 4.85 -17.42
C LYS A 82 6.36 5.22 -18.30
N GLU A 83 7.58 5.06 -17.81
CA GLU A 83 8.81 5.37 -18.54
C GLU A 83 9.16 4.28 -19.57
N GLU A 84 8.62 3.07 -19.40
CA GLU A 84 8.81 1.96 -20.33
C GLU A 84 7.76 1.96 -21.45
N GLU A 85 8.21 2.06 -22.71
CA GLU A 85 7.32 2.02 -23.88
C GLU A 85 6.65 0.64 -24.04
N GLY A 86 5.36 0.64 -24.39
CA GLY A 86 4.61 -0.60 -24.68
C GLY A 86 4.17 -1.40 -23.46
N VAL A 87 4.37 -0.90 -22.24
CA VAL A 87 3.95 -1.59 -21.01
C VAL A 87 2.51 -1.24 -20.64
N GLU A 88 1.60 -2.22 -20.77
CA GLU A 88 0.20 -2.10 -20.34
C GLU A 88 -0.01 -2.63 -18.92
N VAL A 89 0.84 -2.24 -17.97
CA VAL A 89 0.71 -2.59 -16.55
C VAL A 89 0.53 -1.33 -15.71
N THR A 90 -0.45 -1.35 -14.82
CA THR A 90 -0.70 -0.24 -13.88
C THR A 90 -0.41 -0.67 -12.44
N ALA A 91 0.01 0.29 -11.61
CA ALA A 91 0.24 0.07 -10.19
C ALA A 91 -0.50 1.12 -9.37
N ASN A 92 -1.32 0.67 -8.41
CA ASN A 92 -2.08 1.55 -7.52
C ASN A 92 -2.05 1.03 -6.09
N SER A 93 -2.44 1.88 -5.15
CA SER A 93 -2.63 1.48 -3.75
C SER A 93 -4.02 1.81 -3.25
N LEU A 94 -4.49 1.10 -2.22
CA LEU A 94 -5.81 1.35 -1.65
C LEU A 94 -5.87 1.12 -0.14
N HIS A 95 -6.80 1.80 0.54
CA HIS A 95 -7.30 1.37 1.84
C HIS A 95 -8.60 0.60 1.64
N PRO A 96 -8.71 -0.66 2.11
CA PRO A 96 -9.90 -1.50 1.92
C PRO A 96 -11.02 -1.20 2.94
N GLY A 97 -11.11 0.01 3.52
CA GLY A 97 -12.07 0.30 4.58
C GLY A 97 -11.82 -0.47 5.90
N ALA A 98 -12.72 -0.30 6.87
CA ALA A 98 -12.68 -0.98 8.16
C ALA A 98 -13.10 -2.46 8.04
N ILE A 99 -12.22 -3.28 7.47
CA ILE A 99 -12.33 -4.74 7.56
C ILE A 99 -11.86 -5.21 8.93
N ASN A 100 -12.69 -6.00 9.59
CA ASN A 100 -12.37 -6.71 10.84
C ASN A 100 -11.21 -7.68 10.55
N THR A 101 -9.98 -7.20 10.64
CA THR A 101 -8.79 -8.00 10.35
C THR A 101 -8.34 -8.66 11.65
N ASN A 102 -8.14 -9.98 11.64
CA ASN A 102 -7.60 -10.75 12.78
C ASN A 102 -6.19 -10.29 13.23
N LEU A 103 -5.57 -9.33 12.51
CA LEU A 103 -4.35 -8.61 12.89
C LEU A 103 -4.48 -7.87 14.23
N PHE A 104 -5.70 -7.62 14.70
CA PHE A 104 -5.98 -6.82 15.89
C PHE A 104 -6.06 -7.61 17.20
N ARG A 105 -5.68 -8.89 17.28
CA ARG A 105 -5.93 -9.69 18.50
C ARG A 105 -5.00 -9.40 19.70
N GLN A 106 -4.06 -8.45 19.57
CA GLN A 106 -3.25 -7.96 20.69
C GLN A 106 -3.93 -6.78 21.40
N GLU A 107 -4.25 -6.95 22.68
CA GLU A 107 -4.90 -5.97 23.59
C GLU A 107 -4.35 -4.53 23.45
N GLY A 108 -3.02 -4.36 23.35
CA GLY A 108 -2.39 -3.04 23.20
C GLY A 108 -2.62 -2.37 21.85
N PHE A 109 -2.71 -3.15 20.77
CA PHE A 109 -2.93 -2.64 19.42
C PHE A 109 -4.41 -2.30 19.20
N VAL A 110 -5.35 -3.06 19.79
CA VAL A 110 -6.78 -2.72 19.82
C VAL A 110 -7.00 -1.39 20.52
N ASN A 111 -6.46 -1.20 21.73
CA ASN A 111 -6.68 0.03 22.49
C ASN A 111 -6.06 1.27 21.80
N ALA A 112 -4.86 1.12 21.21
CA ALA A 112 -4.21 2.18 20.44
C ALA A 112 -5.04 2.56 19.19
N ILE A 113 -5.61 1.56 18.49
CA ILE A 113 -6.47 1.78 17.33
C ILE A 113 -7.81 2.38 17.76
N VAL A 114 -8.50 1.79 18.73
CA VAL A 114 -9.83 2.25 19.18
C VAL A 114 -9.77 3.67 19.72
N GLY A 115 -8.76 4.03 20.52
CA GLY A 115 -8.60 5.39 21.04
C GLY A 115 -8.29 6.43 19.95
N PHE A 116 -7.69 6.01 18.83
CA PHE A 116 -7.08 6.91 17.86
C PHE A 116 -7.83 6.95 16.51
N LEU A 117 -8.14 5.77 15.94
CA LEU A 117 -9.13 5.62 14.87
C LEU A 117 -10.54 5.93 15.37
N GLY A 118 -10.84 5.82 16.67
CA GLY A 118 -12.12 6.25 17.24
C GLY A 118 -12.52 7.66 16.82
N LYS A 119 -11.57 8.62 16.75
CA LYS A 119 -11.82 9.99 16.28
C LYS A 119 -12.16 10.09 14.78
N PHE A 120 -11.57 9.23 13.95
CA PHE A 120 -11.83 9.20 12.50
C PHE A 120 -13.04 8.32 12.14
N VAL A 121 -13.27 7.25 12.87
CA VAL A 121 -14.48 6.42 12.82
C VAL A 121 -15.67 7.26 13.26
N PHE A 122 -15.58 8.07 14.32
CA PHE A 122 -16.68 8.97 14.71
C PHE A 122 -17.00 10.00 13.61
N ARG A 123 -15.96 10.51 12.92
CA ARG A 123 -16.12 11.46 11.82
C ARG A 123 -16.71 10.82 10.56
N ASN A 124 -16.34 9.57 10.25
CA ASN A 124 -16.87 8.82 9.11
C ASN A 124 -18.25 8.20 9.39
N VAL A 125 -18.56 7.79 10.62
CA VAL A 125 -19.88 7.25 11.02
C VAL A 125 -20.96 8.33 11.02
N GLN A 126 -20.60 9.59 11.25
CA GLN A 126 -21.54 10.71 11.08
C GLN A 126 -21.82 11.03 9.60
N GLN A 127 -20.90 10.71 8.67
CA GLN A 127 -21.13 10.87 7.22
C GLN A 127 -21.68 9.62 6.54
N ALA A 128 -21.44 8.43 7.10
CA ALA A 128 -21.96 7.16 6.63
C ALA A 128 -22.86 6.57 7.73
N GLY A 129 -24.14 6.94 7.70
CA GLY A 129 -25.14 6.40 8.60
C GLY A 129 -25.05 4.87 8.70
N GLY A 130 -24.90 4.38 9.94
CA GLY A 130 -25.27 3.04 10.38
C GLY A 130 -24.58 1.83 9.73
N GLY A 131 -23.71 1.16 10.49
CA GLY A 131 -23.54 -0.30 10.51
C GLY A 131 -23.44 -1.06 9.17
N GLY A 132 -22.22 -1.35 8.70
CA GLY A 132 -22.03 -2.25 7.57
C GLY A 132 -20.59 -2.40 7.09
N GLY A 133 -19.63 -2.70 7.97
CA GLY A 133 -18.19 -2.68 7.65
C GLY A 133 -17.62 -3.94 6.96
N GLY A 134 -18.33 -5.07 6.96
CA GLY A 134 -17.77 -6.36 6.54
C GLY A 134 -17.67 -6.59 5.02
N SER A 135 -18.63 -6.06 4.24
CA SER A 135 -18.74 -6.30 2.79
C SER A 135 -18.07 -5.22 1.94
N ARG A 136 -18.02 -3.97 2.41
CA ARG A 136 -17.46 -2.83 1.65
C ARG A 136 -15.96 -2.97 1.34
N GLY A 137 -15.18 -3.55 2.27
CA GLY A 137 -13.75 -3.65 2.06
C GLY A 137 -13.30 -4.67 1.02
N ARG A 138 -14.04 -5.77 0.86
CA ARG A 138 -13.79 -6.76 -0.21
C ARG A 138 -14.17 -6.20 -1.58
N GLN A 139 -15.17 -5.33 -1.62
CA GLN A 139 -15.63 -4.68 -2.86
C GLN A 139 -14.58 -3.71 -3.41
N GLN A 140 -13.82 -3.02 -2.55
CA GLN A 140 -12.84 -2.01 -2.99
C GLN A 140 -11.62 -2.61 -3.68
N THR A 141 -11.04 -3.70 -3.16
CA THR A 141 -9.91 -4.37 -3.83
C THR A 141 -10.32 -4.92 -5.19
N CYS A 142 -11.49 -5.56 -5.27
CA CYS A 142 -12.03 -6.04 -6.54
C CYS A 142 -12.33 -4.88 -7.50
N TYR A 143 -12.85 -3.75 -7.00
CA TYR A 143 -13.11 -2.57 -7.81
C TYR A 143 -11.82 -2.03 -8.46
N VAL A 144 -10.77 -1.82 -7.66
CA VAL A 144 -9.48 -1.32 -8.20
C VAL A 144 -8.86 -2.35 -9.16
N ALA A 145 -8.94 -3.64 -8.82
CA ALA A 145 -8.35 -4.70 -9.62
C ALA A 145 -9.12 -5.02 -10.92
N LEU A 146 -10.42 -4.77 -11.01
CA LEU A 146 -11.25 -5.31 -12.11
C LEU A 146 -12.15 -4.28 -12.80
N HIS A 147 -12.46 -3.15 -12.16
CA HIS A 147 -13.49 -2.27 -12.70
C HIS A 147 -13.00 -1.54 -13.96
N PRO A 148 -13.80 -1.44 -15.04
CA PRO A 148 -13.41 -0.76 -16.28
C PRO A 148 -13.05 0.72 -16.09
N GLN A 149 -13.68 1.42 -15.13
CA GLN A 149 -13.38 2.83 -14.84
C GLN A 149 -11.98 3.05 -14.22
N VAL A 150 -11.27 1.99 -13.85
CA VAL A 150 -9.91 2.03 -13.33
C VAL A 150 -8.87 1.76 -14.44
N LYS A 151 -9.31 1.41 -15.66
CA LYS A 151 -8.41 1.20 -16.80
C LYS A 151 -7.56 2.45 -17.07
N GLY A 152 -6.27 2.25 -17.28
CA GLY A 152 -5.27 3.28 -17.53
C GLY A 152 -4.89 4.12 -16.32
N LYS A 153 -5.54 3.92 -15.16
CA LYS A 153 -5.23 4.68 -13.95
C LYS A 153 -4.05 4.03 -13.24
N THR A 154 -3.01 4.80 -12.98
CA THR A 154 -1.78 4.32 -12.35
C THR A 154 -1.13 5.40 -11.49
N GLY A 155 -0.50 4.99 -10.39
CA GLY A 155 0.10 5.86 -9.37
C GLY A 155 -0.93 6.54 -8.47
N LEU A 156 -2.12 5.96 -8.30
CA LEU A 156 -3.20 6.53 -7.50
C LEU A 156 -3.39 5.78 -6.17
N TYR A 157 -3.90 6.54 -5.19
CA TYR A 157 -4.39 6.02 -3.93
C TYR A 157 -5.92 6.02 -3.92
N PHE A 158 -6.52 4.88 -3.55
CA PHE A 158 -7.97 4.72 -3.46
C PHE A 158 -8.43 4.56 -2.00
N ASN A 159 -9.51 5.24 -1.66
CA ASN A 159 -10.25 5.03 -0.41
C ASN A 159 -11.75 5.03 -0.75
N ASP A 160 -12.46 4.00 -0.29
CA ASP A 160 -13.88 3.82 -0.58
C ASP A 160 -14.26 3.87 -2.06
N SER A 161 -13.49 3.16 -2.89
CA SER A 161 -13.62 3.09 -4.36
C SER A 161 -13.46 4.44 -5.08
N ASN A 162 -13.06 5.48 -4.35
CA ASN A 162 -12.78 6.81 -4.88
C ASN A 162 -11.28 7.09 -4.86
N ILE A 163 -10.81 7.91 -5.81
CA ILE A 163 -9.45 8.45 -5.77
C ILE A 163 -9.40 9.41 -4.57
N ALA A 164 -8.40 9.21 -3.71
CA ALA A 164 -8.24 9.98 -2.49
C ALA A 164 -6.82 10.53 -2.37
N GLN A 165 -6.68 11.62 -1.61
CA GLN A 165 -5.37 12.19 -1.30
C GLN A 165 -4.75 11.50 -0.09
N PRO A 166 -3.58 10.84 -0.21
CA PRO A 166 -2.91 10.20 0.92
C PRO A 166 -2.16 11.25 1.77
N SER A 167 -1.30 10.82 2.70
CA SER A 167 -0.49 11.73 3.52
C SER A 167 0.58 12.47 2.70
N PRO A 168 1.13 13.61 3.17
CA PRO A 168 2.23 14.29 2.50
C PRO A 168 3.44 13.38 2.26
N HIS A 169 3.80 12.55 3.25
CA HIS A 169 4.84 11.54 3.07
C HIS A 169 4.54 10.54 1.96
N ALA A 170 3.26 10.22 1.71
CA ALA A 170 2.89 9.22 0.71
C ALA A 170 2.96 9.74 -0.74
N VAL A 171 2.97 11.06 -0.94
CA VAL A 171 3.17 11.71 -2.25
C VAL A 171 4.59 12.24 -2.43
N ASP A 172 5.48 12.01 -1.47
CA ASP A 172 6.87 12.44 -1.52
C ASP A 172 7.68 11.53 -2.47
N THR A 173 8.02 12.08 -3.63
CA THR A 173 8.76 11.38 -4.70
C THR A 173 10.17 10.98 -4.26
N GLU A 174 10.87 11.83 -3.49
CA GLU A 174 12.21 11.49 -3.02
C GLU A 174 12.18 10.37 -1.98
N LEU A 175 11.17 10.39 -1.11
CA LEU A 175 10.96 9.30 -0.16
C LEU A 175 10.61 7.98 -0.88
N ALA A 176 9.81 8.05 -1.95
CA ALA A 176 9.45 6.90 -2.78
C ALA A 176 10.68 6.29 -3.47
N ARG A 177 11.50 7.13 -4.12
CA ARG A 177 12.74 6.73 -4.77
C ARG A 177 13.74 6.15 -3.77
N LYS A 178 13.93 6.80 -2.61
CA LYS A 178 14.81 6.28 -1.55
C LYS A 178 14.33 4.92 -1.04
N LEU A 179 13.02 4.72 -0.92
CA LEU A 179 12.44 3.42 -0.55
C LEU A 179 12.69 2.35 -1.61
N TRP A 180 12.57 2.70 -2.87
CA TRP A 180 12.83 1.81 -3.99
C TRP A 180 14.29 1.38 -4.04
N ASP A 181 15.22 2.34 -4.02
CA ASP A 181 16.67 2.09 -4.03
C ASP A 181 17.09 1.21 -2.86
N PHE A 182 16.59 1.52 -1.65
CA PHE A 182 16.85 0.72 -0.45
C PHE A 182 16.34 -0.72 -0.60
N SER A 183 15.15 -0.91 -1.18
CA SER A 183 14.54 -2.23 -1.34
C SER A 183 15.26 -3.08 -2.39
N LEU A 184 15.70 -2.47 -3.48
CA LEU A 184 16.54 -3.13 -4.50
C LEU A 184 17.88 -3.57 -3.93
N ASP A 185 18.57 -2.69 -3.20
CA ASP A 185 19.83 -3.04 -2.54
C ASP A 185 19.65 -4.23 -1.58
N LEU A 186 18.59 -4.22 -0.78
CA LEU A 186 18.28 -5.32 0.13
C LEU A 186 18.07 -6.65 -0.62
N ILE A 187 17.34 -6.65 -1.74
CA ILE A 187 17.11 -7.85 -2.55
C ILE A 187 18.39 -8.37 -3.18
N ASN A 188 19.19 -7.47 -3.76
CA ASN A 188 20.47 -7.84 -4.39
C ASN A 188 21.42 -8.48 -3.38
N ARG A 189 21.46 -7.98 -2.13
CA ARG A 189 22.25 -8.60 -1.06
C ARG A 189 21.74 -9.99 -0.66
N LEU A 190 20.43 -10.21 -0.71
CA LEU A 190 19.86 -11.52 -0.39
C LEU A 190 20.17 -12.55 -1.48
N SER A 191 20.15 -12.16 -2.76
CA SER A 191 20.46 -13.06 -3.88
C SER A 191 21.95 -13.43 -3.99
N GLN A 192 22.86 -12.60 -3.47
CA GLN A 192 24.31 -12.87 -3.48
C GLN A 192 24.77 -13.76 -2.32
N ASN A 193 23.92 -13.99 -1.32
CA ASN A 193 24.20 -14.81 -0.14
C ASN A 193 23.49 -16.18 -0.17
N SER A 194 22.88 -16.54 -1.29
CA SER A 194 22.07 -17.75 -1.50
C SER A 194 22.64 -18.66 -2.58
#